data_AF-A0A651FW42-F1
#
_entry.id   AF-A0A651FW42-F1
#
_cell.length_a   1.000
_cell.length_b   1.000
_cell.length_c   1.000
_cell.angle_alpha   90.00
_cell.angle_beta   90.00
_cell.angle_gamma   90.00
#
_symmetry.space_group_name_H-M   'P 1'
#
loop_
_entity.id
_entity.type
_entity.pdbx_description
1 polymer ?
#
loop_
_entity_poly.entity_id
_entity_poly.type
_entity_poly.pdbx_seq_one_letter_code
_entity_poly.pdbx_strand_id
1 'polypeptide(L)'
;MNNPNDPWQQNDDQQSGWDEPAPSPGSGTNVLGIVGFIFAFCLPPLGLILSLIALTKRPRGFAIAGTAIGVLGSLVLAGCLSFGVMLWDGIRMSIGVSSLPQALEQLRTQQGEFPESLDALGIPAWMQTDAWGTSFRYEQLDDGDGWRITLAGPDRQFDTDDDIVIDSDMRDSEFQRIAQDIFEKWVQSR
;
A
#
# COMPACT_ATOMS: atom_id res chain seq x y z
N MET A 1 14.07 -94.88 -20.97
CA MET A 1 15.30 -94.43 -21.64
C MET A 1 15.11 -92.95 -21.95
N ASN A 2 15.74 -92.07 -21.15
CA ASN A 2 15.67 -90.61 -21.35
C ASN A 2 16.60 -90.22 -22.50
N ASN A 3 16.09 -89.43 -23.44
CA ASN A 3 16.86 -88.87 -24.55
C ASN A 3 17.58 -87.59 -24.06
N PRO A 4 18.93 -87.56 -24.01
CA PRO A 4 19.67 -86.44 -23.43
C PRO A 4 19.75 -85.18 -24.32
N ASN A 5 19.11 -85.17 -25.50
CA ASN A 5 19.26 -84.09 -26.50
C ASN A 5 17.93 -83.44 -26.88
N ASP A 6 16.97 -83.30 -25.97
CA ASP A 6 15.73 -82.58 -26.26
C ASP A 6 15.94 -81.07 -26.04
N PRO A 7 16.04 -80.24 -27.10
CA PRO A 7 16.29 -78.79 -26.98
C PRO A 7 15.09 -78.03 -26.39
N TRP A 8 13.95 -78.71 -26.17
CA TRP A 8 12.75 -78.15 -25.60
C TRP A 8 12.66 -78.28 -24.07
N GLN A 9 13.68 -78.83 -23.40
CA GLN A 9 13.80 -78.78 -21.94
C GLN A 9 14.57 -77.54 -21.45
N GLN A 10 14.26 -76.38 -22.04
CA GLN A 10 14.67 -75.09 -21.49
C GLN A 10 13.45 -74.40 -20.89
N ASN A 11 13.56 -74.09 -19.59
CA ASN A 11 12.83 -73.02 -18.86
C ASN A 11 11.59 -73.40 -18.05
N ASP A 12 11.72 -74.24 -17.02
CA ASP A 12 10.74 -74.24 -15.92
C ASP A 12 11.35 -73.94 -14.53
N ASP A 13 12.68 -73.89 -14.39
CA ASP A 13 13.35 -73.52 -13.13
C ASP A 13 13.68 -72.02 -13.05
N GLN A 14 12.88 -71.15 -13.70
CA GLN A 14 12.90 -69.72 -13.42
C GLN A 14 12.24 -69.47 -12.06
N GLN A 15 13.02 -69.75 -11.02
CA GLN A 15 13.25 -68.90 -9.87
C GLN A 15 12.10 -67.91 -9.62
N SER A 16 11.05 -68.40 -8.96
CA SER A 16 10.02 -67.62 -8.31
C SER A 16 10.64 -66.85 -7.13
N GLY A 17 11.48 -65.88 -7.48
CA GLY A 17 11.79 -64.77 -6.60
C GLY A 17 10.46 -64.09 -6.32
N TRP A 18 10.03 -64.14 -5.07
CA TRP A 18 9.00 -63.24 -4.58
C TRP A 18 9.51 -61.84 -4.84
N ASP A 19 9.01 -61.20 -5.90
CA ASP A 19 9.12 -59.77 -6.08
C ASP A 19 8.51 -59.15 -4.82
N GLU A 20 9.37 -58.74 -3.89
CA GLU A 20 8.97 -57.91 -2.77
C GLU A 20 8.18 -56.74 -3.38
N PRO A 21 6.92 -56.52 -2.97
CA PRO A 21 6.17 -55.39 -3.49
C PRO A 21 6.99 -54.14 -3.20
N ALA A 22 7.38 -53.42 -4.26
CA ALA A 22 8.17 -52.21 -4.13
C ALA A 22 7.55 -51.35 -3.02
N PRO A 23 8.33 -50.86 -2.04
CA PRO A 23 7.79 -50.13 -0.90
C PRO A 23 6.90 -49.01 -1.44
N SER A 24 5.60 -49.09 -1.13
CA SER A 24 4.62 -48.13 -1.61
C SER A 24 5.12 -46.74 -1.18
N PRO A 25 5.34 -45.80 -2.11
CA PRO A 25 5.87 -44.49 -1.76
C PRO A 25 4.92 -43.86 -0.75
N GLY A 26 5.38 -43.76 0.50
CA GLY A 26 4.55 -43.26 1.60
C GLY A 26 3.96 -41.92 1.22
N SER A 27 2.63 -41.85 1.13
CA SER A 27 1.88 -40.64 0.81
C SER A 27 1.93 -39.68 2.00
N GLY A 28 3.11 -39.10 2.24
CA GLY A 28 3.29 -38.08 3.27
C GLY A 28 2.65 -36.78 2.79
N THR A 29 1.56 -36.35 3.43
CA THR A 29 0.95 -35.05 3.16
C THR A 29 1.87 -33.94 3.69
N ASN A 30 2.24 -32.99 2.83
CA ASN A 30 3.02 -31.82 3.22
C ASN A 30 2.10 -30.79 3.90
N VAL A 31 1.77 -31.03 5.17
CA VAL A 31 0.88 -30.17 5.98
C VAL A 31 1.37 -28.73 5.99
N LEU A 32 2.69 -28.51 5.98
CA LEU A 32 3.28 -27.16 5.95
C LEU A 32 2.96 -26.42 4.64
N GLY A 33 2.92 -27.13 3.51
CA GLY A 33 2.52 -26.57 2.22
C GLY A 33 1.04 -26.18 2.18
N ILE A 34 0.16 -26.99 2.80
CA ILE A 34 -1.28 -26.69 2.90
C ILE A 34 -1.52 -25.48 3.80
N VAL A 35 -0.86 -25.44 4.97
CA VAL A 35 -0.95 -24.29 5.88
C VAL A 35 -0.42 -23.03 5.19
N GLY A 36 0.75 -23.09 4.54
CA GLY A 36 1.29 -21.95 3.80
C GLY A 36 0.36 -21.46 2.69
N PHE A 37 -0.33 -22.36 1.99
CA PHE A 37 -1.34 -22.01 0.98
C PHE A 37 -2.56 -21.28 1.57
N ILE A 38 -3.10 -21.75 2.69
CA ILE A 38 -4.23 -21.07 3.36
C ILE A 38 -3.81 -19.68 3.84
N PHE A 39 -2.62 -19.57 4.45
CA PHE A 39 -2.10 -18.27 4.91
C PHE A 39 -1.77 -17.31 3.77
N ALA A 40 -1.51 -17.79 2.56
CA ALA A 40 -1.30 -16.92 1.40
C ALA A 40 -2.52 -16.06 1.06
N PHE A 41 -3.74 -16.49 1.45
CA PHE A 41 -4.98 -15.71 1.26
C PHE A 41 -5.23 -14.71 2.40
N CYS A 42 -4.94 -15.06 3.65
CA CYS A 42 -5.24 -14.21 4.80
C CYS A 42 -4.12 -13.24 5.14
N LEU A 43 -2.87 -13.69 5.03
CA LEU A 43 -1.66 -12.96 5.42
C LEU A 43 -0.56 -13.28 4.40
N PRO A 44 -0.63 -12.71 3.17
CA PRO A 44 0.25 -13.05 2.05
C PRO A 44 1.74 -13.17 2.40
N PRO A 45 2.37 -12.25 3.16
CA PRO A 45 3.79 -12.37 3.49
C PRO A 45 4.11 -13.59 4.37
N LEU A 46 3.23 -13.93 5.33
CA LEU A 46 3.42 -15.11 6.18
C LEU A 46 3.17 -16.40 5.40
N GLY A 47 2.15 -16.42 4.54
CA GLY A 47 1.88 -17.54 3.63
C GLY A 47 3.06 -17.82 2.70
N LEU A 48 3.68 -16.77 2.14
CA LEU A 48 4.86 -16.86 1.29
C LEU A 48 6.05 -17.47 2.03
N ILE A 49 6.35 -17.01 3.25
CA ILE A 49 7.45 -17.55 4.08
C ILE A 49 7.24 -19.04 4.36
N LEU A 50 6.03 -19.43 4.78
CA LEU A 50 5.70 -20.83 5.08
C LEU A 50 5.75 -21.71 3.83
N SER A 51 5.31 -21.19 2.68
CA SER A 51 5.37 -21.90 1.40
C SER A 51 6.82 -22.12 0.93
N LEU A 52 7.69 -21.12 1.11
CA LEU A 52 9.12 -21.24 0.82
C LEU A 52 9.81 -22.29 1.69
N ILE A 53 9.49 -22.35 2.99
CA ILE A 53 10.02 -23.39 3.89
C ILE A 53 9.50 -24.77 3.47
N ALA A 54 8.24 -24.87 3.04
CA ALA A 54 7.64 -26.13 2.60
C ALA A 54 8.22 -26.69 1.30
N LEU A 55 8.90 -25.88 0.46
CA LEU A 55 9.61 -26.34 -0.74
C LEU A 55 10.76 -27.31 -0.43
N THR A 56 11.27 -27.30 0.80
CA THR A 56 12.33 -28.21 1.26
C THR A 56 11.85 -29.64 1.45
N LYS A 57 10.52 -29.89 1.51
CA LYS A 57 9.92 -31.21 1.72
C LYS A 57 9.14 -31.68 0.49
N ARG A 58 9.26 -32.97 0.14
CA ARG A 58 8.41 -33.61 -0.87
C ARG A 58 7.09 -34.05 -0.21
N PRO A 59 5.92 -33.99 -0.89
CA PRO A 59 5.66 -33.47 -2.25
C PRO A 59 5.62 -31.93 -2.33
N ARG A 60 6.05 -31.38 -3.48
CA ARG A 60 6.30 -29.93 -3.68
C ARG A 60 5.12 -29.15 -4.28
N GLY A 61 4.08 -29.82 -4.78
CA GLY A 61 3.01 -29.17 -5.56
C GLY A 61 2.30 -28.02 -4.81
N PHE A 62 1.88 -28.27 -3.57
CA PHE A 62 1.22 -27.25 -2.74
C PHE A 62 2.15 -26.09 -2.36
N ALA A 63 3.44 -26.35 -2.17
CA ALA A 63 4.43 -25.32 -1.86
C ALA A 63 4.69 -24.40 -3.07
N ILE A 64 4.68 -24.94 -4.29
CA ILE A 64 4.81 -24.12 -5.51
C ILE A 64 3.57 -23.23 -5.69
N ALA A 65 2.37 -23.79 -5.53
CA ALA A 65 1.12 -23.04 -5.65
C ALA A 65 1.00 -21.93 -4.59
N GLY A 66 1.30 -22.24 -3.33
CA GLY A 66 1.31 -21.26 -2.25
C GLY A 66 2.35 -20.15 -2.46
N THR A 67 3.51 -20.46 -3.03
CA THR A 67 4.52 -19.45 -3.35
C THR A 67 4.05 -18.53 -4.47
N ALA A 68 3.48 -19.07 -5.54
CA ALA A 68 2.97 -18.27 -6.66
C ALA A 68 1.83 -17.31 -6.22
N ILE A 69 0.86 -17.83 -5.48
CA ILE A 69 -0.24 -17.03 -4.93
C ILE A 69 0.27 -16.03 -3.90
N GLY A 70 1.23 -16.43 -3.05
CA GLY A 70 1.85 -15.56 -2.06
C GLY A 70 2.55 -14.37 -2.72
N VAL A 71 3.33 -14.58 -3.77
CA VAL A 71 4.01 -13.50 -4.51
C VAL A 71 2.98 -12.56 -5.13
N LEU A 72 1.96 -13.10 -5.82
CA LEU A 72 0.92 -12.29 -6.44
C LEU A 72 0.14 -11.49 -5.38
N GLY A 73 -0.24 -12.12 -4.28
CA GLY A 73 -0.94 -11.49 -3.16
C GLY A 73 -0.10 -10.40 -2.49
N SER A 74 1.21 -10.64 -2.30
CA SER A 74 2.13 -9.63 -1.78
C SER A 74 2.27 -8.42 -2.71
N LEU A 75 2.32 -8.62 -4.03
CA LEU A 75 2.37 -7.53 -5.00
C LEU A 75 1.07 -6.70 -4.99
N VAL A 76 -0.09 -7.36 -4.98
CA VAL A 76 -1.39 -6.69 -4.89
C VAL A 76 -1.49 -5.90 -3.59
N LEU A 77 -1.13 -6.50 -2.46
CA LEU A 77 -1.16 -5.85 -1.15
C LEU A 77 -0.22 -4.63 -1.11
N ALA A 78 1.00 -4.75 -1.65
CA ALA A 78 1.92 -3.62 -1.77
C ALA A 78 1.34 -2.49 -2.63
N GLY A 79 0.69 -2.83 -3.75
CA GLY A 79 -0.02 -1.88 -4.60
C GLY A 79 -1.17 -1.19 -3.86
N CYS A 80 -2.02 -1.94 -3.17
CA CYS A 80 -3.12 -1.41 -2.36
C CYS A 80 -2.64 -0.51 -1.23
N LEU A 81 -1.56 -0.86 -0.55
CA LEU A 81 -0.98 -0.02 0.50
C LEU A 81 -0.43 1.29 -0.07
N SER A 82 0.30 1.21 -1.18
CA SER A 82 0.85 2.40 -1.86
C SER A 82 -0.27 3.33 -2.32
N PHE A 83 -1.32 2.76 -2.93
CA PHE A 83 -2.51 3.51 -3.34
C PHE A 83 -3.29 4.07 -2.14
N GLY A 84 -3.39 3.31 -1.04
CA GLY A 84 -4.04 3.77 0.20
C GLY A 84 -3.33 4.96 0.82
N VAL A 85 -1.99 4.96 0.86
CA VAL A 85 -1.19 6.12 1.30
C VAL A 85 -1.40 7.31 0.37
N MET A 86 -1.40 7.09 -0.95
CA MET A 86 -1.67 8.14 -1.93
C MET A 86 -3.06 8.77 -1.75
N LEU A 87 -4.10 7.96 -1.58
CA LEU A 87 -5.46 8.45 -1.33
C LEU A 87 -5.55 9.21 0.00
N TRP A 88 -4.89 8.70 1.04
CA TRP A 88 -4.87 9.34 2.34
C TRP A 88 -4.24 10.74 2.29
N ASP A 89 -3.11 10.87 1.59
CA ASP A 89 -2.44 12.15 1.42
C ASP A 89 -3.28 13.12 0.57
N GLY A 90 -3.97 12.64 -0.47
CA GLY A 90 -4.90 13.46 -1.26
C GLY A 90 -6.12 13.95 -0.45
N ILE A 91 -6.67 13.13 0.45
CA ILE A 91 -7.78 13.55 1.33
C ILE A 91 -7.35 14.67 2.28
N ARG A 92 -6.16 14.57 2.90
CA ARG A 92 -5.63 15.59 3.82
C ARG A 92 -5.56 16.97 3.16
N MET A 93 -5.12 17.01 1.92
CA MET A 93 -5.03 18.23 1.12
C MET A 93 -6.39 18.90 0.90
N SER A 94 -7.41 18.11 0.53
CA SER A 94 -8.75 18.65 0.26
C SER A 94 -9.39 19.29 1.50
N ILE A 95 -9.13 18.75 2.69
CA ILE A 95 -9.70 19.21 3.95
C ILE A 95 -8.99 20.49 4.45
N GLY A 96 -7.66 20.54 4.39
CA GLY A 96 -6.90 21.67 4.95
C GLY A 96 -7.21 23.01 4.26
N VAL A 97 -7.12 23.05 2.93
CA VAL A 97 -7.19 24.31 2.16
C VAL A 97 -8.61 24.89 2.14
N SER A 98 -9.65 24.04 2.16
CA SER A 98 -11.05 24.49 2.08
C SER A 98 -11.67 24.86 3.43
N SER A 99 -11.18 24.28 4.53
CA SER A 99 -11.74 24.53 5.87
C SER A 99 -11.14 25.74 6.58
N LEU A 100 -9.88 26.10 6.27
CA LEU A 100 -9.19 27.23 6.90
C LEU A 100 -9.88 28.58 6.72
N PRO A 101 -10.28 28.99 5.50
CA PRO A 101 -11.01 30.25 5.30
C PRO A 101 -12.30 30.32 6.13
N GLN A 102 -13.04 29.21 6.18
CA GLN A 102 -14.30 29.11 6.92
C GLN A 102 -14.06 29.18 8.43
N ALA A 103 -13.02 28.53 8.94
CA ALA A 103 -12.67 28.56 10.35
C ALA A 103 -12.20 29.95 10.80
N LEU A 104 -11.41 30.64 9.99
CA LEU A 104 -10.99 32.02 10.23
C LEU A 104 -12.18 32.97 10.27
N GLU A 105 -13.08 32.88 9.29
CA GLU A 105 -14.27 33.73 9.23
C GLU A 105 -15.25 33.44 10.39
N GLN A 106 -15.38 32.16 10.77
CA GLN A 106 -16.18 31.78 11.93
C GLN A 106 -15.60 32.34 13.24
N LEU A 107 -14.28 32.35 13.41
CA LEU A 107 -13.64 32.98 14.57
C LEU A 107 -13.80 34.49 14.56
N ARG A 108 -13.60 35.14 13.41
CA ARG A 108 -13.84 36.58 13.26
C ARG A 108 -15.26 36.95 13.65
N THR A 109 -16.25 36.18 13.21
CA THR A 109 -17.66 36.38 13.58
C THR A 109 -17.90 36.25 15.08
N GLN A 110 -17.12 35.42 15.79
CA GLN A 110 -17.26 35.20 17.24
C GLN A 110 -16.49 36.21 18.09
N GLN A 111 -15.27 36.56 17.69
CA GLN A 111 -14.34 37.38 18.49
C GLN A 111 -14.28 38.84 18.04
N GLY A 112 -14.75 39.14 16.82
CA GLY A 112 -14.68 40.45 16.18
C GLY A 112 -13.40 40.71 15.40
N GLU A 113 -12.35 39.91 15.62
CA GLU A 113 -11.03 40.05 15.00
C GLU A 113 -10.50 38.70 14.51
N PHE A 114 -9.59 38.71 13.54
CA PHE A 114 -8.88 37.50 13.14
C PHE A 114 -7.85 37.09 14.19
N PRO A 115 -7.56 35.79 14.34
CA PRO A 115 -6.55 35.34 15.29
C PRO A 115 -5.14 35.80 14.89
N GLU A 116 -4.27 36.03 15.87
CA GLU A 116 -2.84 36.36 15.62
C GLU A 116 -2.06 35.19 14.98
N SER A 117 -2.54 33.96 15.12
CA SER A 117 -1.89 32.76 14.59
C SER A 117 -2.88 31.63 14.32
N LEU A 118 -2.50 30.69 13.45
CA LEU A 118 -3.30 29.49 13.16
C LEU A 118 -3.47 28.57 14.38
N ASP A 119 -2.58 28.63 15.37
CA ASP A 119 -2.70 27.84 16.60
C ASP A 119 -3.92 28.23 17.44
N ALA A 120 -4.35 29.49 17.35
CA ALA A 120 -5.55 29.96 18.04
C ALA A 120 -6.85 29.35 17.49
N LEU A 121 -6.82 28.76 16.27
CA LEU A 121 -7.95 28.04 15.70
C LEU A 121 -8.24 26.71 16.42
N GLY A 122 -7.29 26.19 17.21
CA GLY A 122 -7.42 24.89 17.86
C GLY A 122 -7.51 23.71 16.88
N ILE A 123 -7.10 23.92 15.62
CA ILE A 123 -7.07 22.88 14.61
C ILE A 123 -5.81 21.99 14.79
N PRO A 124 -5.91 20.69 14.46
CA PRO A 124 -4.75 19.80 14.50
C PRO A 124 -3.59 20.30 13.65
N ALA A 125 -2.35 20.08 14.09
CA ALA A 125 -1.14 20.52 13.37
C ALA A 125 -1.06 20.03 11.91
N TRP A 126 -1.62 18.84 11.60
CA TRP A 126 -1.66 18.33 10.23
C TRP A 126 -2.62 19.10 9.31
N MET A 127 -3.57 19.87 9.86
CA MET A 127 -4.40 20.82 9.10
C MET A 127 -3.71 22.18 8.91
N GLN A 128 -2.57 22.41 9.57
CA GLN A 128 -1.78 23.64 9.43
C GLN A 128 -0.63 23.48 8.43
N THR A 129 -0.61 22.39 7.66
CA THR A 129 0.43 22.11 6.66
C THR A 129 -0.17 21.96 5.28
N ASP A 130 0.56 22.40 4.26
CA ASP A 130 0.21 22.26 2.86
C ASP A 130 0.33 20.82 2.34
N ALA A 131 0.04 20.64 1.05
CA ALA A 131 0.07 19.34 0.37
C ALA A 131 1.46 18.69 0.34
N TRP A 132 2.52 19.48 0.55
CA TRP A 132 3.92 19.05 0.54
C TRP A 132 4.50 18.90 1.94
N GLY A 133 3.70 19.14 2.98
CA GLY A 133 4.06 18.97 4.39
C GLY A 133 4.72 20.18 5.02
N THR A 134 4.65 21.35 4.38
CA THR A 134 5.17 22.62 4.91
C THR A 134 4.09 23.35 5.68
N SER A 135 4.38 23.86 6.88
CA SER A 135 3.41 24.66 7.64
C SER A 135 2.99 25.89 6.86
N PHE A 136 1.70 26.25 6.87
CA PHE A 136 1.21 27.45 6.21
C PHE A 136 1.83 28.71 6.83
N ARG A 137 2.16 29.71 5.99
CA ARG A 137 2.48 31.05 6.46
C ARG A 137 1.20 31.85 6.53
N TYR A 138 0.80 32.23 7.74
CA TYR A 138 -0.38 33.06 7.97
C TYR A 138 0.04 34.48 8.29
N GLU A 139 -0.60 35.45 7.64
CA GLU A 139 -0.40 36.87 7.82
C GLU A 139 -1.76 37.56 7.96
N GLN A 140 -1.93 38.37 8.99
CA GLN A 140 -3.05 39.29 9.08
C GLN A 140 -2.71 40.53 8.25
N LEU A 141 -3.66 41.02 7.44
CA LEU A 141 -3.44 42.22 6.63
C LEU A 141 -3.54 43.49 7.50
N ASP A 142 -2.83 44.55 7.10
CA ASP A 142 -2.63 45.79 7.89
C ASP A 142 -3.92 46.52 8.30
N ASP A 143 -5.02 46.24 7.61
CA ASP A 143 -6.35 46.78 7.90
C ASP A 143 -7.09 46.03 9.02
N GLY A 144 -6.57 44.87 9.46
CA GLY A 144 -7.20 43.99 10.43
C GLY A 144 -8.46 43.27 9.91
N ASP A 145 -8.86 43.57 8.68
CA ASP A 145 -10.12 43.11 8.08
C ASP A 145 -9.93 41.98 7.07
N GLY A 146 -8.67 41.63 6.78
CA GLY A 146 -8.30 40.51 5.93
C GLY A 146 -7.18 39.64 6.47
N TRP A 147 -6.97 38.53 5.78
CA TRP A 147 -5.93 37.56 6.07
C TRP A 147 -5.31 37.06 4.77
N ARG A 148 -4.10 36.53 4.89
CA ARG A 148 -3.37 35.86 3.83
C ARG A 148 -2.78 34.55 4.37
N ILE A 149 -2.95 33.49 3.59
CA ILE A 149 -2.33 32.19 3.79
C ILE A 149 -1.45 31.93 2.57
N THR A 150 -0.16 31.71 2.79
CA THR A 150 0.79 31.30 1.76
C THR A 150 1.17 29.83 1.96
N LEU A 151 1.13 29.07 0.87
CA LEU A 151 1.59 27.69 0.78
C LEU A 151 2.92 27.70 0.03
N ALA A 152 3.92 26.95 0.53
CA ALA A 152 5.29 26.95 0.01
C ALA A 152 5.48 26.14 -1.28
N GLY A 153 4.42 25.56 -1.83
CA GLY A 153 4.51 24.80 -3.07
C GLY A 153 5.34 23.50 -3.00
N PRO A 154 5.55 22.84 -4.16
CA PRO A 154 6.39 21.66 -4.30
C PRO A 154 7.82 21.77 -3.79
N ASP A 155 8.44 22.95 -3.87
CA ASP A 155 9.85 23.13 -3.48
C ASP A 155 10.05 23.33 -1.96
N ARG A 156 8.94 23.52 -1.23
CA ARG A 156 8.87 23.71 0.23
C ARG A 156 9.64 24.92 0.74
N GLN A 157 9.90 25.88 -0.13
CA GLN A 157 10.51 27.15 0.20
C GLN A 157 9.48 28.23 -0.04
N PHE A 158 9.43 29.19 0.88
CA PHE A 158 8.61 30.37 0.67
C PHE A 158 9.39 31.40 -0.12
N ASP A 159 8.64 32.35 -0.66
CA ASP A 159 9.12 33.47 -1.43
C ASP A 159 9.73 33.02 -2.78
N THR A 160 9.08 32.00 -3.38
CA THR A 160 9.43 31.35 -4.65
C THR A 160 8.28 31.42 -5.67
N ASP A 161 8.55 31.06 -6.93
CA ASP A 161 7.56 31.15 -8.02
C ASP A 161 6.40 30.14 -7.89
N ASP A 162 6.56 29.08 -7.09
CA ASP A 162 5.55 28.04 -6.88
C ASP A 162 4.66 28.27 -5.66
N ASP A 163 4.90 29.34 -4.91
CA ASP A 163 4.05 29.78 -3.81
C ASP A 163 2.60 29.96 -4.26
N ILE A 164 1.68 29.46 -3.45
CA ILE A 164 0.25 29.69 -3.64
C ILE A 164 -0.25 30.60 -2.53
N VAL A 165 -0.79 31.76 -2.92
CA VAL A 165 -1.33 32.75 -2.00
C VAL A 165 -2.85 32.70 -2.03
N ILE A 166 -3.45 32.56 -0.85
CA ILE A 166 -4.90 32.60 -0.62
C ILE A 166 -5.17 33.75 0.34
N ASP A 167 -6.05 34.67 -0.01
CA ASP A 167 -6.42 35.79 0.85
C ASP A 167 -7.94 35.91 1.00
N SER A 168 -8.37 36.78 1.91
CA SER A 168 -9.78 37.03 2.22
C SER A 168 -10.59 37.62 1.05
N ASP A 169 -9.93 38.24 0.07
CA ASP A 169 -10.59 38.87 -1.08
C ASP A 169 -10.78 37.89 -2.24
N MET A 170 -10.20 36.69 -2.12
CA MET A 170 -10.28 35.65 -3.13
C MET A 170 -11.72 35.20 -3.38
N ARG A 171 -12.13 35.25 -4.65
CA ARG A 171 -13.46 34.77 -5.05
C ARG A 171 -13.51 33.24 -5.07
N ASP A 172 -14.68 32.67 -4.80
CA ASP A 172 -14.91 31.22 -4.86
C ASP A 172 -14.39 30.56 -6.15
N SER A 173 -14.60 31.21 -7.31
CA SER A 173 -14.13 30.68 -8.59
C SER A 173 -12.61 30.69 -8.74
N GLU A 174 -11.91 31.63 -8.11
CA GLU A 174 -10.45 31.68 -8.09
C GLU A 174 -9.90 30.62 -7.15
N PHE A 175 -10.54 30.46 -5.99
CA PHE A 175 -10.24 29.40 -5.05
C PHE A 175 -10.35 28.02 -5.69
N GLN A 176 -11.42 27.74 -6.45
CA GLN A 176 -11.58 26.45 -7.15
C GLN A 176 -10.47 26.20 -8.18
N ARG A 177 -10.04 27.24 -8.91
CA ARG A 177 -8.93 27.14 -9.87
C ARG A 177 -7.61 26.86 -9.18
N ILE A 178 -7.36 27.53 -8.06
CA ILE A 178 -6.17 27.31 -7.24
C ILE A 178 -6.20 25.91 -6.66
N ALA A 179 -7.30 25.47 -6.05
CA ALA A 179 -7.43 24.11 -5.52
C ALA A 179 -7.12 23.04 -6.57
N GLN A 180 -7.57 23.24 -7.82
CA GLN A 180 -7.22 22.38 -8.94
C GLN A 180 -5.72 22.45 -9.29
N ASP A 181 -5.12 23.64 -9.37
CA ASP A 181 -3.67 23.82 -9.63
C ASP A 181 -2.80 23.13 -8.56
N ILE A 182 -3.13 23.33 -7.28
CA ILE A 182 -2.41 22.67 -6.18
C ILE A 182 -2.51 21.15 -6.36
N PHE A 183 -3.70 20.62 -6.69
CA PHE A 183 -3.90 19.18 -6.89
C PHE A 183 -3.06 18.66 -8.05
N GLU A 184 -3.05 19.35 -9.19
CA GLU A 184 -2.25 18.98 -10.35
C GLU A 184 -0.75 18.99 -10.02
N LYS A 185 -0.24 20.03 -9.34
CA LYS A 185 1.15 20.10 -8.89
C LYS A 185 1.51 18.99 -7.90
N TRP A 186 0.61 18.67 -6.97
CA TRP A 186 0.81 17.59 -6.01
C TRP A 186 0.94 16.23 -6.72
N VAL A 187 0.03 15.94 -7.67
CA VAL A 187 0.08 14.72 -8.48
C VAL A 187 1.39 14.62 -9.26
N GLN A 188 1.89 15.73 -9.82
CA GLN A 188 3.15 15.75 -10.59
C GLN A 188 4.40 15.57 -9.72
N SER A 189 4.33 15.88 -8.42
CA SER A 189 5.46 15.78 -7.49
C SER A 189 5.70 14.38 -6.90
N ARG A 190 4.83 13.41 -7.21
CA ARG A 190 4.86 12.02 -6.72
C ARG A 190 5.43 11.06 -7.76
#